data_AF-A0A7X6JD26-F1
#
_entry.id   AF-A0A7X6JD26-F1
#
_cell.length_a   1.000
_cell.length_b   1.000
_cell.length_c   1.000
_cell.angle_alpha   90.00
_cell.angle_beta   90.00
_cell.angle_gamma   90.00
#
_symmetry.space_group_name_H-M   'P 1'
#
loop_
_entity.id
_entity.type
_entity.pdbx_description
1 polymer ?
#
loop_
_entity_poly.entity_id
_entity_poly.type
_entity_poly.pdbx_seq_one_letter_code
_entity_poly.pdbx_strand_id
1 'polypeptide(L)'
;MTTETYFTKIADNRWEVTIVETDGAPSTGFPYDLTSGNVELRSVQLDFDPVTGYLIGSTPIVGDPNDDFFVDLSGFTQAITGGSTPAAKINTNLSTLAPILDTAAGGLPASANSTASVPTERMSLRGYAGFPSNVGLDVYYTRTGPDTWEVAVYNAADATSTGAGAPFPYSSAPLGQTTLQFDLATGSLISGGSLNVTLPGGETWPIDFSDSMSLADSSLMDNEGYLQR
;
A
#
# COMPACT_ATOMS: atom_id res chain seq x y z
N MET A 1 -9.66 21.86 -4.93
CA MET A 1 -8.39 21.27 -5.31
C MET A 1 -8.46 19.77 -5.12
N THR A 2 -8.39 19.03 -6.22
CA THR A 2 -8.22 17.58 -6.27
C THR A 2 -7.00 17.30 -7.11
N THR A 3 -6.09 16.45 -6.61
CA THR A 3 -4.87 16.06 -7.32
C THR A 3 -4.99 14.60 -7.74
N GLU A 4 -4.81 14.34 -9.03
CA GLU A 4 -4.85 13.00 -9.61
C GLU A 4 -3.53 12.72 -10.32
N THR A 5 -2.91 11.57 -10.02
CA THR A 5 -1.62 11.18 -10.59
C THR A 5 -1.78 9.94 -11.46
N TYR A 6 -1.29 10.04 -12.71
CA TYR A 6 -1.34 8.99 -13.71
C TYR A 6 0.07 8.52 -14.07
N PHE A 7 0.28 7.21 -14.07
CA PHE A 7 1.55 6.58 -14.44
C PHE A 7 1.40 5.85 -15.77
N THR A 8 2.17 6.27 -16.77
CA THR A 8 2.18 5.67 -18.10
C THR A 8 3.56 5.08 -18.39
N LYS A 9 3.65 3.76 -18.61
CA LYS A 9 4.89 3.14 -19.08
C LYS A 9 5.10 3.49 -20.55
N ILE A 10 6.14 4.29 -20.84
CA ILE A 10 6.42 4.78 -22.21
C ILE A 10 7.59 4.06 -22.89
N ALA A 11 8.50 3.47 -22.10
CA ALA A 11 9.52 2.55 -22.58
C ALA A 11 9.99 1.62 -21.45
N ASP A 12 10.92 0.70 -21.75
CA ASP A 12 11.61 -0.02 -20.70
C ASP A 12 12.45 0.94 -19.87
N ASN A 13 12.28 0.83 -18.56
CA ASN A 13 12.84 1.73 -17.56
C ASN A 13 12.50 3.20 -17.73
N ARG A 14 11.37 3.51 -18.38
CA ARG A 14 10.90 4.87 -18.54
C ARG A 14 9.40 5.01 -18.34
N TRP A 15 9.02 5.90 -17.44
CA TRP A 15 7.64 6.24 -17.14
C TRP A 15 7.38 7.72 -17.38
N GLU A 16 6.19 8.02 -17.84
CA GLU A 16 5.64 9.36 -17.78
C GLU A 16 4.67 9.42 -16.60
N VAL A 17 4.92 10.35 -15.69
CA VAL A 17 4.01 10.67 -14.58
C VAL A 17 3.31 11.96 -14.94
N THR A 18 1.98 11.92 -15.01
CA THR A 18 1.14 13.08 -15.27
C THR A 18 0.33 13.39 -14.04
N ILE A 19 0.44 14.62 -13.55
CA ILE A 19 -0.24 15.11 -12.36
C ILE A 19 -1.26 16.14 -12.84
N VAL A 20 -2.51 15.95 -12.45
CA VAL A 20 -3.63 16.81 -12.79
C VAL A 20 -4.18 17.42 -11.51
N GLU A 21 -4.24 18.74 -11.47
CA GLU A 21 -4.89 19.50 -10.42
C GLU A 21 -6.20 20.06 -10.96
N THR A 22 -7.27 19.93 -10.19
CA THR A 22 -8.56 20.58 -10.49
C THR A 22 -9.02 21.47 -9.35
N ASP A 23 -9.30 22.73 -9.66
CA ASP A 23 -9.89 23.71 -8.77
C ASP A 23 -11.40 23.87 -8.95
N GLY A 24 -12.14 23.98 -7.85
CA GLY A 24 -13.60 24.15 -7.86
C GLY A 24 -14.41 22.85 -7.87
N ALA A 25 -15.69 22.95 -8.26
CA ALA A 25 -16.64 21.82 -8.30
C ALA A 25 -16.14 20.72 -9.26
N PRO A 26 -16.44 19.44 -9.00
CA PRO A 26 -15.79 18.32 -9.68
C PRO A 26 -15.92 18.50 -11.19
N SER A 27 -14.78 18.75 -11.86
CA SER A 27 -14.69 18.59 -13.29
C SER A 27 -15.17 17.17 -13.58
N THR A 28 -15.95 17.00 -14.64
CA THR A 28 -16.28 15.65 -15.11
C THR A 28 -14.93 14.99 -15.37
N GLY A 29 -14.55 14.04 -14.51
CA GLY A 29 -13.23 13.37 -14.59
C GLY A 29 -12.97 12.84 -16.00
N PHE A 30 -11.73 12.40 -16.23
CA PHE A 30 -11.18 12.07 -17.55
C PHE A 30 -12.21 11.78 -18.69
N PRO A 31 -12.18 12.53 -19.82
CA PRO A 31 -11.18 13.53 -20.21
C PRO A 31 -11.41 14.91 -19.56
N TYR A 32 -10.32 15.58 -19.17
CA TYR A 32 -10.36 16.90 -18.54
C TYR A 32 -10.59 18.04 -19.54
N ASP A 33 -11.36 19.06 -19.13
CA ASP A 33 -11.49 20.32 -19.86
C ASP A 33 -10.36 21.30 -19.48
N LEU A 34 -9.26 21.25 -20.24
CA LEU A 34 -8.10 22.13 -20.07
C LEU A 34 -8.39 23.59 -20.43
N THR A 35 -9.53 23.89 -21.05
CA THR A 35 -9.90 25.28 -21.42
C THR A 35 -10.69 26.00 -20.34
N SER A 36 -11.11 25.28 -19.30
CA SER A 36 -11.87 25.82 -18.17
C SER A 36 -11.07 26.80 -17.31
N GLY A 37 -9.74 26.77 -17.37
CA GLY A 37 -8.85 27.52 -16.47
C GLY A 37 -8.81 26.97 -15.03
N ASN A 38 -9.56 25.90 -14.77
CA ASN A 38 -9.68 25.24 -13.47
C ASN A 38 -8.91 23.91 -13.42
N VAL A 39 -8.23 23.54 -14.51
CA VAL A 39 -7.45 22.31 -14.58
C VAL A 39 -6.03 22.66 -14.98
N GLU A 40 -5.08 22.27 -14.14
CA GLU A 40 -3.66 22.34 -14.44
C GLU A 40 -3.11 20.92 -14.63
N LEU A 41 -2.27 20.74 -15.66
CA LEU A 41 -1.65 19.45 -15.98
C LEU A 41 -0.16 19.65 -16.14
N ARG A 42 0.64 18.89 -15.40
CA ARG A 42 2.08 18.82 -15.58
C ARG A 42 2.52 17.36 -15.70
N SER A 43 3.49 17.12 -16.56
CA SER A 43 4.05 15.79 -16.78
C SER A 43 5.56 15.80 -16.59
N VAL A 44 6.08 14.72 -16.01
CA VAL A 44 7.51 14.47 -15.87
C VAL A 44 7.84 13.07 -16.36
N GLN A 45 8.98 12.94 -17.03
CA GLN A 45 9.51 11.63 -17.41
C GLN A 45 10.54 11.18 -16.37
N LEU A 46 10.35 9.94 -15.92
CA LEU A 46 11.21 9.25 -14.98
C LEU A 46 11.94 8.13 -15.71
N ASP A 47 13.25 8.26 -15.78
CA ASP A 47 14.20 7.28 -16.28
C ASP A 47 14.78 6.53 -15.09
N PHE A 48 14.74 5.21 -15.15
CA PHE A 48 15.25 4.34 -14.10
C PHE A 48 16.47 3.56 -14.61
N ASP A 49 17.44 3.39 -13.73
CA ASP A 49 18.58 2.52 -13.98
C ASP A 49 18.07 1.07 -14.07
N PRO A 50 18.32 0.34 -15.17
CA PRO A 50 17.85 -1.04 -15.31
C PRO A 50 18.51 -2.02 -14.33
N VAL A 51 19.63 -1.65 -13.73
CA VAL A 51 20.41 -2.49 -12.81
C VAL A 51 20.06 -2.18 -11.37
N THR A 52 19.89 -0.91 -11.04
CA THR A 52 19.59 -0.52 -9.65
C THR A 52 18.11 -0.27 -9.44
N GLY A 53 17.36 0.23 -10.43
CA GLY A 53 15.98 0.67 -10.29
C GLY A 53 15.83 2.07 -9.70
N TYR A 54 16.94 2.79 -9.45
CA TYR A 54 16.90 4.20 -9.02
C TYR A 54 16.71 5.14 -10.21
N LEU A 55 16.18 6.33 -9.94
CA LEU A 55 16.11 7.40 -10.92
C LEU A 55 17.51 7.79 -11.43
N ILE A 56 17.65 7.93 -12.74
CA ILE A 56 18.87 8.40 -13.40
C ILE A 56 18.54 9.46 -14.43
N GLY A 57 19.25 10.59 -14.41
CA GLY A 57 19.14 11.61 -15.45
C GLY A 57 17.80 12.35 -15.55
N SER A 58 16.82 12.03 -14.70
CA SER A 58 15.54 12.76 -14.60
C SER A 58 15.63 13.88 -13.57
N THR A 59 14.83 14.94 -13.78
CA THR A 59 14.50 15.93 -12.76
C THR A 59 13.11 15.60 -12.23
N PRO A 60 12.99 14.80 -11.16
CA PRO A 60 11.73 14.22 -10.70
C PRO A 60 10.92 15.22 -9.86
N ILE A 61 10.91 16.48 -10.26
CA ILE A 61 10.22 17.57 -9.54
C ILE A 61 9.21 18.16 -10.50
N VAL A 62 7.95 18.22 -10.05
CA VAL A 62 6.85 18.87 -10.74
C VAL A 62 6.40 20.02 -9.86
N GLY A 63 6.56 21.26 -10.31
CA GLY A 63 6.24 22.42 -9.45
C GLY A 63 7.41 23.34 -9.15
N ASP A 64 7.09 24.50 -8.59
CA ASP A 64 8.04 25.30 -7.82
C ASP A 64 7.87 24.93 -6.34
N PRO A 65 8.93 24.80 -5.53
CA PRO A 65 8.82 24.53 -4.09
C PRO A 65 7.95 25.53 -3.29
N ASN A 66 7.66 26.70 -3.85
CA ASN A 66 6.81 27.73 -3.25
C ASN A 66 5.39 27.77 -3.82
N ASP A 67 5.06 26.84 -4.72
CA ASP A 67 3.73 26.64 -5.29
C ASP A 67 2.96 25.58 -4.48
N ASP A 68 1.65 25.74 -4.35
CA ASP A 68 0.77 24.72 -3.74
C ASP A 68 0.78 23.43 -4.58
N PHE A 69 1.17 23.54 -5.85
CA PHE A 69 1.39 22.44 -6.77
C PHE A 69 2.88 22.02 -6.85
N PHE A 70 3.44 21.56 -5.72
CA PHE A 70 4.78 20.96 -5.65
C PHE A 70 4.72 19.46 -5.36
N VAL A 71 5.29 18.67 -6.28
CA VAL A 71 5.44 17.22 -6.13
C VAL A 71 6.89 16.82 -6.36
N ASP A 72 7.50 16.26 -5.32
CA ASP A 72 8.85 15.69 -5.37
C ASP A 72 8.76 14.15 -5.49
N LEU A 73 9.21 13.64 -6.63
CA LEU A 73 9.26 12.22 -6.96
C LEU A 73 10.68 11.66 -6.82
N SER A 74 11.63 12.38 -6.23
CA SER A 74 13.04 11.97 -6.14
C SER A 74 13.28 10.66 -5.40
N GLY A 75 12.35 10.24 -4.54
CA GLY A 75 12.37 8.95 -3.86
C GLY A 75 11.86 7.77 -4.70
N PHE A 76 11.35 8.00 -5.93
CA PHE A 76 10.78 6.93 -6.73
C PHE A 76 11.84 5.92 -7.19
N THR A 77 11.43 4.66 -7.24
CA THR A 77 12.20 3.56 -7.82
C THR A 77 11.31 2.69 -8.70
N GLN A 78 11.91 1.99 -9.66
CA GLN A 78 11.23 1.00 -10.48
C GLN A 78 11.70 -0.41 -10.12
N ALA A 79 10.76 -1.35 -10.13
CA ALA A 79 11.07 -2.77 -10.05
C ALA A 79 11.92 -3.23 -11.25
N ILE A 80 13.04 -3.90 -10.96
CA ILE A 80 13.96 -4.49 -11.94
C ILE A 80 13.80 -6.00 -12.00
N THR A 81 13.98 -6.58 -13.18
CA THR A 81 13.94 -8.05 -13.34
C THR A 81 15.23 -8.65 -12.77
N GLY A 82 15.12 -9.42 -11.67
CA GLY A 82 16.21 -10.24 -11.12
C GLY A 82 17.17 -9.57 -10.12
N GLY A 83 16.82 -8.41 -9.55
CA GLY A 83 17.75 -7.59 -8.75
C GLY A 83 17.73 -7.70 -7.22
N SER A 84 16.75 -8.37 -6.61
CA SER A 84 16.78 -8.70 -5.17
C SER A 84 15.84 -9.87 -4.88
N THR A 85 15.99 -10.52 -3.72
CA THR A 85 14.91 -11.34 -3.16
C THR A 85 13.68 -10.44 -3.05
N PRO A 86 12.57 -10.76 -3.73
CA PRO A 86 11.45 -9.83 -3.77
C PRO A 86 10.87 -9.62 -2.37
N ALA A 87 10.93 -8.40 -1.85
CA ALA A 87 10.31 -8.03 -0.58
C ALA A 87 9.22 -6.99 -0.82
N ALA A 88 7.99 -7.27 -0.40
CA ALA A 88 6.95 -6.25 -0.37
C ALA A 88 7.14 -5.41 0.89
N LYS A 89 7.35 -4.10 0.78
CA LYS A 89 7.28 -3.25 1.97
C LYS A 89 5.92 -2.58 2.06
N ILE A 90 5.37 -2.60 3.25
CA ILE A 90 4.07 -2.02 3.57
C ILE A 90 4.31 -1.02 4.68
N ASN A 91 4.13 0.25 4.32
CA ASN A 91 4.18 1.35 5.27
C ASN A 91 2.74 1.80 5.48
N THR A 92 2.22 1.55 6.68
CA THR A 92 0.85 1.90 7.02
C THR A 92 0.81 2.63 8.35
N ASN A 93 -0.19 3.49 8.52
CA ASN A 93 -0.50 4.08 9.82
C ASN A 93 -1.81 3.49 10.35
N LEU A 94 -1.70 2.62 11.36
CA LEU A 94 -2.84 1.93 11.97
C LEU A 94 -3.46 2.81 13.07
N SER A 95 -4.74 3.17 12.93
CA SER A 95 -5.30 4.21 13.78
C SER A 95 -5.44 3.78 15.25
N THR A 96 -4.86 4.54 16.18
CA THR A 96 -5.08 4.32 17.63
C THR A 96 -6.50 4.64 18.09
N LEU A 97 -7.35 5.19 17.21
CA LEU A 97 -8.78 5.38 17.46
C LEU A 97 -9.63 4.16 17.07
N ALA A 98 -9.06 3.20 16.34
CA ALA A 98 -9.78 2.00 15.94
C ALA A 98 -10.14 1.13 17.16
N PRO A 99 -11.29 0.45 17.19
CA PRO A 99 -11.69 -0.35 18.34
C PRO A 99 -10.73 -1.52 18.56
N ILE A 100 -10.41 -1.81 19.83
CA ILE A 100 -9.72 -3.05 20.21
C ILE A 100 -10.71 -4.21 20.09
N LEU A 101 -10.25 -5.35 19.58
CA LEU A 101 -11.02 -6.58 19.45
C LEU A 101 -11.66 -6.99 20.79
N ASP A 102 -12.99 -7.12 20.80
CA ASP A 102 -13.75 -7.63 21.94
C ASP A 102 -13.84 -9.16 21.90
N THR A 103 -12.87 -9.81 22.54
CA THR A 103 -12.84 -11.28 22.65
C THR A 103 -13.90 -11.82 23.62
N ALA A 104 -14.40 -11.00 24.55
CA ALA A 104 -15.46 -11.40 25.48
C ALA A 104 -16.83 -11.48 24.77
N ALA A 105 -17.04 -10.65 23.75
CA ALA A 105 -18.17 -10.77 22.82
C ALA A 105 -18.00 -11.89 21.77
N GLY A 106 -16.90 -12.65 21.83
CA GLY A 106 -16.61 -13.75 20.90
C GLY A 106 -15.93 -13.32 19.61
N GLY A 107 -15.46 -12.07 19.51
CA GLY A 107 -14.67 -11.60 18.37
C GLY A 107 -13.34 -12.33 18.28
N LEU A 108 -12.94 -12.69 17.05
CA LEU A 108 -11.67 -13.35 16.77
C LEU A 108 -10.76 -12.48 15.88
N PRO A 109 -9.43 -12.66 15.95
CA PRO A 109 -8.49 -12.04 15.03
C PRO A 109 -8.68 -12.54 13.59
N ALA A 110 -8.06 -11.86 12.63
CA ALA A 110 -8.15 -12.21 11.21
C ALA A 110 -7.45 -13.55 10.92
N SER A 111 -6.42 -13.95 11.66
CA SER A 111 -5.79 -15.28 11.52
C SER A 111 -6.70 -16.46 11.83
N ALA A 112 -7.76 -16.25 12.63
CA ALA A 112 -8.67 -17.33 13.00
C ALA A 112 -9.50 -17.85 11.81
N ASN A 113 -9.53 -17.12 10.69
CA ASN A 113 -10.23 -17.48 9.47
C ASN A 113 -11.67 -17.95 9.67
N SER A 114 -12.41 -17.22 10.51
CA SER A 114 -13.77 -17.56 10.92
C SER A 114 -14.75 -16.45 10.54
N THR A 115 -16.03 -16.79 10.46
CA THR A 115 -17.11 -15.79 10.37
C THR A 115 -17.19 -14.90 11.60
N ALA A 116 -16.57 -15.30 12.72
CA ALA A 116 -16.43 -14.49 13.93
C ALA A 116 -15.18 -13.59 13.93
N SER A 117 -14.36 -13.63 12.87
CA SER A 117 -13.20 -12.75 12.74
C SER A 117 -13.66 -11.31 12.48
N VAL A 118 -13.08 -10.36 13.22
CA VAL A 118 -13.42 -8.93 13.15
C VAL A 118 -12.18 -8.13 12.76
N PRO A 119 -11.73 -8.17 11.49
CA PRO A 119 -10.63 -7.34 11.04
C PRO A 119 -10.99 -5.86 11.15
N THR A 120 -10.01 -5.07 11.55
CA THR A 120 -10.12 -3.62 11.73
C THR A 120 -9.84 -2.90 10.42
N GLU A 121 -8.77 -3.29 9.73
CA GLU A 121 -8.35 -2.71 8.45
C GLU A 121 -7.94 -3.81 7.47
N ARG A 122 -7.96 -3.47 6.17
CA ARG A 122 -7.53 -4.37 5.09
C ARG A 122 -6.82 -3.60 4.00
N MET A 123 -5.70 -4.15 3.55
CA MET A 123 -5.00 -3.73 2.34
C MET A 123 -5.05 -4.85 1.30
N SER A 124 -5.26 -4.51 0.04
CA SER A 124 -5.27 -5.46 -1.07
C SER A 124 -4.11 -5.16 -2.03
N LEU A 125 -3.20 -6.11 -2.18
CA LEU A 125 -2.07 -6.05 -3.10
C LEU A 125 -2.42 -6.85 -4.35
N ARG A 126 -2.32 -6.22 -5.53
CA ARG A 126 -2.57 -6.85 -6.84
C ARG A 126 -1.51 -6.37 -7.83
N GLY A 127 -1.11 -7.22 -8.77
CA GLY A 127 -0.24 -6.83 -9.88
C GLY A 127 1.17 -6.37 -9.47
N TYR A 128 1.62 -6.72 -8.26
CA TYR A 128 2.96 -6.37 -7.78
C TYR A 128 4.04 -7.05 -8.62
N ALA A 129 5.01 -6.28 -9.11
CA ALA A 129 6.10 -6.82 -9.91
C ALA A 129 6.89 -7.88 -9.10
N GLY A 130 7.05 -9.06 -9.70
CA GLY A 130 7.69 -10.22 -9.08
C GLY A 130 6.71 -11.23 -8.47
N PHE A 131 5.47 -10.84 -8.14
CA PHE A 131 4.44 -11.84 -7.86
C PHE A 131 4.21 -12.65 -9.14
N PRO A 132 3.96 -13.98 -9.05
CA PRO A 132 3.40 -14.70 -10.19
C PRO A 132 2.17 -13.94 -10.67
N SER A 133 2.04 -13.73 -11.99
CA SER A 133 1.09 -12.78 -12.63
C SER A 133 -0.39 -12.90 -12.23
N ASN A 134 -0.75 -13.95 -11.49
CA ASN A 134 -2.08 -14.30 -11.02
C ASN A 134 -2.23 -14.30 -9.48
N VAL A 135 -1.22 -13.88 -8.71
CA VAL A 135 -1.29 -13.85 -7.25
C VAL A 135 -1.64 -12.46 -6.76
N GLY A 136 -2.72 -12.38 -5.98
CA GLY A 136 -3.11 -11.19 -5.23
C GLY A 136 -3.12 -11.52 -3.74
N LEU A 137 -2.70 -10.58 -2.90
CA LEU A 137 -2.72 -10.74 -1.45
C LEU A 137 -3.73 -9.79 -0.82
N ASP A 138 -4.44 -10.28 0.19
CA ASP A 138 -5.22 -9.45 1.10
C ASP A 138 -4.59 -9.52 2.49
N VAL A 139 -4.12 -8.36 2.97
CA VAL A 139 -3.47 -8.18 4.27
C VAL A 139 -4.51 -7.59 5.22
N TYR A 140 -4.85 -8.32 6.27
CA TYR A 140 -5.78 -7.89 7.29
C TYR A 140 -5.06 -7.49 8.56
N TYR A 141 -5.53 -6.41 9.18
CA TYR A 141 -5.06 -5.94 10.46
C TYR A 141 -6.19 -6.05 11.48
N THR A 142 -5.93 -6.65 12.63
CA THR A 142 -6.85 -6.64 13.78
C THR A 142 -6.16 -6.02 14.97
N ARG A 143 -6.75 -4.96 15.53
CA ARG A 143 -6.24 -4.37 16.78
C ARG A 143 -6.55 -5.29 17.96
N THR A 144 -5.54 -5.97 18.50
CA THR A 144 -5.70 -6.92 19.62
C THR A 144 -5.36 -6.32 20.98
N GLY A 145 -4.75 -5.13 21.00
CA GLY A 145 -4.43 -4.40 22.22
C GLY A 145 -4.22 -2.90 21.98
N PRO A 146 -3.93 -2.12 23.03
CA PRO A 146 -3.68 -0.67 22.90
C PRO A 146 -2.54 -0.34 21.94
N ASP A 147 -1.49 -1.17 21.91
CA ASP A 147 -0.25 -1.02 21.16
C ASP A 147 0.10 -2.26 20.32
N THR A 148 -0.87 -3.16 20.15
CA THR A 148 -0.66 -4.45 19.49
C THR A 148 -1.67 -4.64 18.37
N TRP A 149 -1.15 -4.96 17.19
CA TRP A 149 -1.92 -5.29 16.01
C TRP A 149 -1.52 -6.67 15.49
N GLU A 150 -2.49 -7.50 15.21
CA GLU A 150 -2.30 -8.75 14.51
C GLU A 150 -2.44 -8.53 13.01
N VAL A 151 -1.57 -9.18 12.24
CA VAL A 151 -1.58 -9.15 10.77
C VAL A 151 -1.77 -10.57 10.26
N ALA A 152 -2.74 -10.77 9.37
CA ALA A 152 -2.96 -12.03 8.67
C ALA A 152 -3.03 -11.79 7.16
N VAL A 153 -2.25 -12.55 6.40
CA VAL A 153 -2.14 -12.40 4.94
C VAL A 153 -2.82 -13.59 4.26
N TYR A 154 -3.71 -13.31 3.32
CA TYR A 154 -4.44 -14.32 2.57
C TYR A 154 -4.21 -14.20 1.07
N ASN A 155 -4.33 -15.32 0.35
CA ASN A 155 -4.46 -15.31 -1.09
C ASN A 155 -5.86 -14.81 -1.47
N ALA A 156 -5.92 -13.70 -2.20
CA ALA A 156 -7.18 -13.09 -2.62
C ALA A 156 -8.08 -14.03 -3.43
N ALA A 157 -7.50 -14.98 -4.16
CA ALA A 157 -8.24 -15.95 -4.96
C ALA A 157 -9.06 -16.93 -4.09
N ASP A 158 -8.71 -17.07 -2.81
CA ASP A 158 -9.32 -18.04 -1.90
C ASP A 158 -10.50 -17.46 -1.11
N ALA A 159 -10.83 -16.18 -1.34
CA ALA A 159 -11.97 -15.49 -0.73
C ALA A 159 -13.28 -16.25 -0.96
N THR A 160 -14.04 -16.53 0.11
CA THR A 160 -15.32 -17.27 -0.02
C THR A 160 -16.49 -16.39 -0.44
N SER A 161 -16.36 -15.07 -0.30
CA SER A 161 -17.33 -14.10 -0.81
C SER A 161 -16.66 -13.13 -1.80
N THR A 162 -17.37 -12.80 -2.88
CA THR A 162 -16.90 -11.85 -3.90
C THR A 162 -17.74 -10.58 -3.80
N GLY A 163 -17.10 -9.42 -3.54
CA GLY A 163 -17.77 -8.13 -3.38
C GLY A 163 -17.06 -7.18 -2.42
N ALA A 164 -17.49 -5.91 -2.38
CA ALA A 164 -16.79 -4.85 -1.64
C ALA A 164 -16.90 -4.94 -0.09
N GLY A 165 -17.70 -5.88 0.44
CA GLY A 165 -18.16 -5.86 1.83
C GLY A 165 -17.38 -6.69 2.85
N ALA A 166 -16.57 -7.67 2.44
CA ALA A 166 -15.58 -8.43 3.23
C ALA A 166 -15.45 -9.84 2.62
N PRO A 167 -14.38 -10.17 1.88
CA PRO A 167 -14.16 -11.50 1.28
C PRO A 167 -13.97 -12.66 2.28
N PHE A 168 -14.28 -12.42 3.54
CA PHE A 168 -13.98 -13.25 4.69
C PHE A 168 -15.14 -14.20 5.00
N PRO A 169 -14.89 -15.46 5.43
CA PRO A 169 -13.58 -16.10 5.55
C PRO A 169 -12.99 -16.52 4.21
N TYR A 170 -11.75 -16.99 4.24
CA TYR A 170 -11.06 -17.59 3.10
C TYR A 170 -11.21 -19.12 3.15
N SER A 171 -11.24 -19.74 1.98
CA SER A 171 -11.28 -21.20 1.84
C SER A 171 -9.96 -21.88 2.26
N SER A 172 -8.87 -21.10 2.30
CA SER A 172 -7.53 -21.50 2.75
C SER A 172 -7.14 -20.77 4.04
N ALA A 173 -6.22 -21.37 4.79
CA ALA A 173 -5.55 -20.71 5.92
C ALA A 173 -4.72 -19.49 5.46
N PRO A 174 -4.37 -18.55 6.36
CA PRO A 174 -3.46 -17.47 6.04
C PRO A 174 -2.14 -18.00 5.47
N LEU A 175 -1.59 -17.31 4.46
CA LEU A 175 -0.26 -17.56 3.91
C LEU A 175 0.85 -17.22 4.90
N GLY A 176 0.54 -16.37 5.88
CA GLY A 176 1.39 -16.00 7.00
C GLY A 176 0.68 -15.05 7.96
N GLN A 177 1.23 -14.91 9.16
CA GLN A 177 0.74 -14.01 10.20
C GLN A 177 1.90 -13.47 11.04
N THR A 178 1.75 -12.25 11.54
CA THR A 178 2.67 -11.62 12.50
C THR A 178 1.91 -10.77 13.51
N THR A 179 2.58 -10.33 14.55
CA THR A 179 2.05 -9.38 15.53
C THR A 179 2.96 -8.16 15.54
N LEU A 180 2.42 -7.01 15.17
CA LEU A 180 3.08 -5.72 15.21
C LEU A 180 2.92 -5.12 16.61
N GLN A 181 4.04 -4.78 17.23
CA GLN A 181 4.08 -4.10 18.52
C GLN A 181 4.58 -2.68 18.32
N PHE A 182 3.85 -1.69 18.82
CA PHE A 182 4.19 -0.28 18.68
C PHE A 182 4.55 0.35 20.02
N ASP A 183 5.32 1.44 19.97
CA ASP A 183 5.59 2.29 21.11
C ASP A 183 4.42 3.27 21.30
N LEU A 184 3.77 3.25 22.48
CA LEU A 184 2.60 4.11 22.74
C LEU A 184 2.92 5.60 22.78
N ALA A 185 4.18 5.99 23.03
CA ALA A 185 4.55 7.40 23.15
C ALA A 185 4.86 8.01 21.78
N THR A 186 5.46 7.23 20.89
CA THR A 186 5.96 7.70 19.58
C THR A 186 5.15 7.18 18.40
N GLY A 187 4.41 6.09 18.57
CA GLY A 187 3.68 5.40 17.50
C GLY A 187 4.56 4.52 16.63
N SER A 188 5.88 4.47 16.86
CA SER A 188 6.83 3.71 16.03
C SER A 188 6.76 2.21 16.28
N LEU A 189 7.03 1.40 15.25
CA LEU A 189 7.12 -0.05 15.39
C LEU A 189 8.33 -0.47 16.24
N ILE A 190 8.09 -1.32 17.23
CA ILE A 190 9.11 -1.93 18.10
C ILE A 190 9.49 -3.33 17.61
N SER A 191 8.50 -4.13 17.20
CA SER A 191 8.72 -5.52 16.78
C SER A 191 7.62 -6.05 15.85
N GLY A 192 7.89 -7.19 15.20
CA GLY A 192 6.94 -7.84 14.30
C GLY A 192 7.01 -7.41 12.83
N GLY A 193 7.89 -6.44 12.51
CA GLY A 193 7.97 -5.80 11.21
C GLY A 193 8.47 -6.66 10.05
N SER A 194 8.70 -7.96 10.23
CA SER A 194 9.11 -8.86 9.15
C SER A 194 8.26 -10.11 9.16
N LEU A 195 7.70 -10.45 8.01
CA LEU A 195 6.85 -11.62 7.82
C LEU A 195 7.24 -12.32 6.51
N ASN A 196 7.52 -13.61 6.56
CA ASN A 196 7.61 -14.43 5.35
C ASN A 196 6.27 -15.11 5.10
N VAL A 197 5.72 -14.94 3.90
CA VAL A 197 4.51 -15.65 3.45
C VAL A 197 4.88 -16.72 2.44
N THR A 198 4.19 -17.86 2.46
CA THR A 198 4.37 -18.89 1.42
C THR A 198 3.28 -18.72 0.38
N LEU A 199 3.66 -18.35 -0.85
CA LEU A 199 2.72 -18.18 -1.95
C LEU A 199 2.20 -19.55 -2.44
N PRO A 200 1.06 -19.63 -3.15
CA PRO A 200 0.52 -20.89 -3.67
C PRO A 200 1.49 -21.69 -4.57
N GLY A 201 2.46 -21.02 -5.19
CA GLY A 201 3.53 -21.65 -5.98
C GLY A 201 4.65 -22.30 -5.14
N GLY A 202 4.60 -22.20 -3.82
CA GLY A 202 5.63 -22.68 -2.89
C GLY A 202 6.78 -21.72 -2.66
N GLU A 203 6.77 -20.56 -3.31
CA GLU A 203 7.77 -19.51 -3.14
C GLU A 203 7.56 -18.80 -1.80
N THR A 204 8.66 -18.59 -1.06
CA THR A 204 8.65 -17.75 0.14
C THR A 204 8.86 -16.30 -0.24
N TRP A 205 7.96 -15.44 0.22
CA TRP A 205 7.97 -14.02 -0.06
C TRP A 205 8.08 -13.21 1.23
N PRO A 206 9.15 -12.43 1.43
CA PRO A 206 9.23 -11.50 2.55
C PRO A 206 8.30 -10.30 2.39
N ILE A 207 7.66 -9.92 3.48
CA ILE A 207 6.90 -8.69 3.66
C ILE A 207 7.52 -7.93 4.82
N ASP A 208 7.90 -6.68 4.57
CA ASP A 208 8.48 -5.76 5.54
C ASP A 208 7.42 -4.73 5.95
N PHE A 209 7.24 -4.54 7.25
CA PHE A 209 6.36 -3.55 7.86
C PHE A 209 7.15 -2.55 8.72
N SER A 210 8.48 -2.58 8.69
CA SER A 210 9.37 -1.88 9.63
C SER A 210 9.13 -0.39 9.80
N ASP A 211 8.61 0.29 8.78
CA ASP A 211 8.30 1.72 8.82
C ASP A 211 6.81 2.01 9.12
N SER A 212 6.03 1.00 9.47
CA SER A 212 4.64 1.19 9.89
C SER A 212 4.57 1.95 11.21
N MET A 213 3.48 2.69 11.41
CA MET A 213 3.19 3.42 12.63
C MET A 213 1.80 3.11 13.16
N SER A 214 1.55 3.47 14.41
CA SER A 214 0.23 3.44 15.02
C SER A 214 -0.06 4.78 15.71
N LEU A 215 -0.71 5.70 14.99
CA LEU A 215 -1.05 7.06 15.46
C LEU A 215 -2.55 7.34 15.30
N ALA A 216 -3.07 8.40 15.94
CA ALA A 216 -4.51 8.71 15.90
C ALA A 216 -4.99 9.25 14.53
N ASP A 217 -4.11 9.95 13.81
CA ASP A 217 -4.43 10.66 12.57
C ASP A 217 -4.01 9.87 11.34
N SER A 218 -4.96 9.26 10.65
CA SER A 218 -4.74 8.53 9.39
C SER A 218 -4.70 9.44 8.15
N SER A 219 -4.85 10.77 8.29
CA SER A 219 -4.85 11.70 7.15
C SER A 219 -3.46 12.06 6.61
N LEU A 220 -2.39 11.62 7.30
CA LEU A 220 -1.01 11.97 6.96
C LEU A 220 -0.26 10.93 6.12
N MET A 221 -0.87 9.78 5.82
CA MET A 221 -0.28 8.78 4.92
C MET A 221 -1.38 8.12 4.11
N ASP A 222 -1.38 8.33 2.79
CA ASP A 222 -2.03 7.38 1.88
C ASP A 222 -1.39 6.01 2.15
N ASN A 223 -2.21 4.99 2.41
CA ASN A 223 -1.76 3.62 2.64
C ASN A 223 -1.16 3.06 1.34
N GLU A 224 0.10 3.40 1.09
CA GLU A 224 0.86 3.01 -0.07
C GLU A 224 1.87 1.92 0.32
N GLY A 225 1.75 0.77 -0.34
CA GLY A 225 2.82 -0.22 -0.32
C GLY A 225 3.91 0.22 -1.27
N TYR A 226 5.17 0.10 -0.89
CA TYR A 226 6.31 0.33 -1.78
C TYR A 226 7.29 -0.82 -1.67
N LEU A 227 8.08 -1.11 -2.71
CA LEU A 227 9.15 -2.09 -2.59
C LEU A 227 10.32 -1.45 -1.84
N GLN A 228 10.78 -2.05 -0.74
CA GLN A 228 12.13 -1.77 -0.24
C GLN A 228 13.04 -2.96 -0.47
N ARG A 229 14.31 -2.64 -0.71
CA ARG A 229 15.36 -3.56 -1.11
C ARG A 229 15.99 -4.26 0.08
#